data_AF-A0A7X7UR69-F1
#
_entry.id   AF-A0A7X7UR69-F1
#
_cell.length_a   1.000
_cell.length_b   1.000
_cell.length_c   1.000
_cell.angle_alpha   90.00
_cell.angle_beta   90.00
_cell.angle_gamma   90.00
#
_symmetry.space_group_name_H-M   'P 1'
#
loop_
_entity.id
_entity.type
_entity.pdbx_description
1 polymer ?
#
loop_
_entity_poly.entity_id
_entity_poly.type
_entity_poly.pdbx_seq_one_letter_code
_entity_poly.pdbx_strand_id
1 'polypeptide(L)'
;MYEFLEEIISPLYLALAIFVVTYILLLAFSKYRAYIALGSAVVFIALGFLPLRDLLKTLDWNVLMMIAGTMGIVALFIESKMPSLLADLIIEKMPNMKWAIISLSIFAGVVSAFVDNVATVLMIAPVALNISKKLKISPVPSLICIAISSNLQG
;
A
#
# COMPACT_ATOMS: atom_id res chain seq x y z
N MET A 1 -8.12 36.99 -7.19
CA MET A 1 -6.97 36.17 -7.63
C MET A 1 -7.42 35.00 -8.50
N TYR A 2 -8.44 34.24 -8.11
CA TYR A 2 -9.07 33.24 -8.99
C TYR A 2 -9.77 33.86 -10.21
N GLU A 3 -10.58 34.92 -10.03
CA GLU A 3 -11.20 35.69 -11.13
C GLU A 3 -10.17 36.29 -12.12
N PHE A 4 -8.97 36.64 -11.65
CA PHE A 4 -7.91 37.21 -12.49
C PHE A 4 -7.17 36.13 -13.32
N LEU A 5 -7.23 34.86 -12.89
CA LEU A 5 -6.65 33.74 -13.63
C LEU A 5 -7.63 33.16 -14.66
N GLU A 6 -8.94 33.23 -14.41
CA GLU A 6 -9.99 32.89 -15.39
C GLU A 6 -9.93 33.77 -16.64
N GLU A 7 -9.51 35.04 -16.48
CA GLU A 7 -9.41 36.01 -17.58
C GLU A 7 -8.25 35.70 -18.55
N ILE A 8 -7.31 34.83 -18.16
CA ILE A 8 -6.06 34.55 -18.91
C ILE A 8 -5.92 33.06 -19.29
N ILE A 9 -6.41 32.12 -18.47
CA ILE A 9 -6.26 30.67 -18.67
C ILE A 9 -7.56 29.96 -18.26
N SER A 10 -8.03 29.00 -19.07
CA SER A 10 -9.23 28.24 -18.68
C SER A 10 -8.97 27.45 -17.37
N PRO A 11 -9.94 27.41 -16.43
CA PRO A 11 -9.75 26.82 -15.09
C PRO A 11 -9.29 25.35 -15.15
N LEU A 12 -9.62 24.66 -16.25
CA LEU A 12 -9.16 23.30 -16.55
C LEU A 12 -7.63 23.19 -16.69
N TYR A 13 -6.99 24.09 -17.45
CA TYR A 13 -5.54 24.02 -17.67
C TYR A 13 -4.76 24.32 -16.39
N LEU A 14 -5.26 25.23 -15.55
CA LEU A 14 -4.65 25.53 -14.26
C LEU A 14 -4.73 24.33 -13.30
N ALA A 15 -5.92 23.72 -13.17
CA ALA A 15 -6.09 22.52 -12.36
C ALA A 15 -5.21 21.35 -12.84
N LEU A 16 -5.12 21.17 -14.17
CA LEU A 16 -4.25 20.15 -14.78
C LEU A 16 -2.77 20.42 -14.50
N ALA A 17 -2.32 21.67 -14.61
CA ALA A 17 -0.94 22.04 -14.31
C ALA A 17 -0.58 21.73 -12.85
N ILE A 18 -1.46 22.08 -11.90
CA ILE A 18 -1.25 21.79 -10.47
C ILE A 18 -1.22 20.28 -10.24
N PHE A 19 -2.11 19.52 -10.88
CA PHE A 19 -2.12 18.06 -10.79
C PHE A 19 -0.81 17.44 -11.29
N VAL A 20 -0.33 17.86 -12.47
CA VAL A 20 0.93 17.37 -13.05
C VAL A 20 2.13 17.73 -12.16
N VAL A 21 2.20 18.97 -11.69
CA VAL A 21 3.26 19.41 -10.76
C VAL A 21 3.24 18.58 -9.48
N THR A 22 2.06 18.41 -8.87
CA THR A 22 1.90 17.57 -7.67
C THR A 22 2.39 16.15 -7.92
N TYR A 23 2.01 15.55 -9.05
CA TYR A 23 2.42 14.20 -9.40
C TYR A 23 3.95 14.07 -9.58
N ILE A 24 4.58 15.03 -10.27
CA ILE A 24 6.04 15.08 -10.41
C ILE A 24 6.71 15.18 -9.03
N LEU A 25 6.20 16.04 -8.13
CA LEU A 25 6.73 16.17 -6.78
C LEU A 25 6.58 14.87 -5.97
N LEU A 26 5.46 14.16 -6.08
CA LEU A 26 5.24 12.86 -5.41
C LEU A 26 6.25 11.79 -5.85
N LEU A 27 6.65 11.81 -7.12
CA LEU A 27 7.66 10.90 -7.67
C LEU A 27 9.07 11.31 -7.27
N ALA A 28 9.41 12.60 -7.38
CA ALA A 28 10.75 13.12 -7.05
C ALA A 28 11.07 13.01 -5.56
N PHE A 29 10.07 13.23 -4.69
CA PHE A 29 10.24 13.31 -3.24
C PHE A 29 9.45 12.24 -2.50
N SER A 30 9.87 10.98 -2.66
CA SER A 30 9.21 9.81 -2.05
C SER A 30 9.03 9.92 -0.52
N LYS A 31 9.97 10.59 0.19
CA LYS A 31 9.91 10.76 1.65
C LYS A 31 8.83 11.74 2.11
N TYR A 32 8.44 12.71 1.28
CA TYR A 32 7.54 13.81 1.67
C TYR A 32 6.17 13.73 1.00
N ARG A 33 5.79 12.56 0.46
CA ARG A 33 4.54 12.36 -0.27
C ARG A 33 3.30 12.88 0.46
N ALA A 34 3.20 12.62 1.76
CA ALA A 34 2.08 13.09 2.58
C ALA A 34 2.01 14.63 2.65
N TYR A 35 3.15 15.30 2.88
CA TYR A 35 3.21 16.76 2.94
C TYR A 35 2.94 17.40 1.58
N ILE A 36 3.40 16.79 0.49
CA ILE A 36 3.15 17.26 -0.88
C ILE A 36 1.66 17.16 -1.21
N ALA A 37 1.01 16.04 -0.90
CA ALA A 37 -0.43 15.85 -1.10
C ALA A 37 -1.27 16.86 -0.29
N LEU A 38 -0.91 17.07 0.97
CA LEU A 38 -1.57 18.08 1.82
C LEU A 38 -1.34 19.50 1.30
N GLY A 39 -0.12 19.84 0.89
CA GLY A 39 0.22 21.13 0.31
C GLY A 39 -0.57 21.40 -0.97
N SER A 40 -0.66 20.41 -1.88
CA SER A 40 -1.46 20.54 -3.10
C SER A 40 -2.95 20.70 -2.80
N ALA A 41 -3.48 20.03 -1.77
CA ALA A 41 -4.87 20.17 -1.36
C ALA A 41 -5.15 21.60 -0.84
N VAL A 42 -4.25 22.16 -0.02
CA VAL A 42 -4.37 23.55 0.47
C VAL A 42 -4.34 24.54 -0.70
N VAL A 43 -3.45 24.35 -1.68
CA VAL A 43 -3.39 25.20 -2.89
C VAL A 43 -4.70 25.10 -3.69
N PHE A 44 -5.26 23.90 -3.85
CA PHE A 44 -6.54 23.69 -4.53
C PHE A 44 -7.71 24.42 -3.84
N ILE A 45 -7.74 24.37 -2.51
CA ILE A 45 -8.77 25.06 -1.70
C ILE A 45 -8.57 26.58 -1.76
N ALA A 46 -7.33 27.07 -1.65
CA ALA A 46 -7.02 28.49 -1.69
C ALA A 46 -7.35 29.13 -3.05
N LEU A 47 -7.26 28.35 -4.12
CA LEU A 47 -7.69 28.75 -5.45
C LEU A 47 -9.21 28.65 -5.64
N GLY A 48 -9.98 28.10 -4.68
CA GLY A 48 -11.45 28.05 -4.78
C GLY A 48 -12.00 26.93 -5.67
N PHE A 49 -11.15 26.02 -6.15
CA PHE A 49 -11.60 24.84 -6.91
C PHE A 49 -12.43 23.87 -6.05
N LEU A 50 -12.24 23.88 -4.73
CA LEU A 50 -13.00 23.07 -3.79
C LEU A 50 -13.44 23.90 -2.57
N PRO A 51 -14.75 24.01 -2.30
CA PRO A 51 -15.24 24.66 -1.09
C PRO A 51 -14.89 23.84 0.15
N LEU A 52 -14.35 24.50 1.18
CA LEU A 52 -13.94 23.88 2.46
C LEU A 52 -15.05 23.04 3.12
N ARG A 53 -16.32 23.41 2.93
CA ARG A 53 -17.48 22.73 3.51
C ARG A 53 -17.68 21.32 2.95
N ASP A 54 -17.25 21.07 1.73
CA ASP A 54 -17.40 19.77 1.07
C ASP A 54 -16.12 18.94 1.10
N LEU A 55 -15.02 19.48 1.64
CA LEU A 55 -13.73 18.77 1.77
C LEU A 55 -13.89 17.38 2.40
N LEU A 56 -14.61 17.29 3.52
CA LEU A 56 -14.83 16.02 4.23
C LEU A 56 -15.75 15.06 3.47
N LYS A 57 -16.59 15.57 2.57
CA LYS A 57 -17.46 14.74 1.71
C LYS A 57 -16.74 14.23 0.48
N THR A 58 -15.74 14.96 -0.01
CA THR A 58 -14.87 14.50 -1.11
C THR A 58 -13.89 13.41 -0.69
N LEU A 59 -13.67 13.20 0.62
CA LEU A 59 -12.89 12.08 1.12
C LEU A 59 -13.72 10.80 1.09
N ASP A 60 -13.19 9.75 0.46
CA ASP A 60 -13.79 8.42 0.51
C ASP A 60 -13.46 7.74 1.84
N TRP A 61 -14.36 7.90 2.80
CA TRP A 61 -14.24 7.30 4.12
C TRP A 61 -14.25 5.78 4.11
N ASN A 62 -14.92 5.15 3.14
CA ASN A 62 -14.93 3.70 3.04
C ASN A 62 -13.54 3.18 2.70
N VAL A 63 -12.86 3.79 1.72
CA VAL A 63 -11.49 3.43 1.35
C VAL A 63 -10.52 3.68 2.49
N LEU A 64 -10.60 4.84 3.16
CA LEU A 64 -9.72 5.16 4.29
C LEU A 64 -9.88 4.18 5.46
N MET A 65 -11.12 3.88 5.84
CA MET A 65 -11.40 2.92 6.92
C MET A 65 -11.02 1.50 6.54
N MET A 66 -11.20 1.11 5.27
CA MET A 66 -10.77 -0.20 4.77
C MET A 66 -9.25 -0.36 4.88
N ILE A 67 -8.46 0.59 4.38
CA ILE A 67 -6.99 0.55 4.47
C ILE A 67 -6.53 0.56 5.93
N ALA A 68 -7.14 1.39 6.78
CA ALA A 68 -6.82 1.43 8.20
C ALA A 68 -7.13 0.09 8.90
N GLY A 69 -8.27 -0.52 8.57
CA GLY A 69 -8.68 -1.82 9.10
C GLY A 69 -7.76 -2.94 8.66
N THR A 70 -7.43 -3.05 7.37
CA THR A 70 -6.52 -4.08 6.85
C THR A 70 -5.13 -3.95 7.46
N MET A 71 -4.58 -2.73 7.55
CA MET A 71 -3.30 -2.49 8.21
C MET A 71 -3.33 -2.80 9.72
N GLY A 72 -4.45 -2.53 10.39
CA GLY A 72 -4.67 -2.92 11.79
C GLY A 72 -4.64 -4.44 11.98
N ILE A 73 -5.31 -5.19 11.10
CA ILE A 73 -5.29 -6.67 11.11
C ILE A 73 -3.88 -7.20 10.90
N VAL A 74 -3.12 -6.62 9.96
CA VAL A 74 -1.71 -7.00 9.72
C VAL A 74 -0.86 -6.76 10.97
N ALA A 75 -1.04 -5.63 11.66
CA ALA A 75 -0.30 -5.32 12.88
C ALA A 75 -0.58 -6.34 13.99
N LEU A 76 -1.86 -6.65 14.25
CA LEU A 76 -2.27 -7.65 15.25
C LEU A 76 -1.79 -9.06 14.90
N PHE A 77 -1.81 -9.41 13.61
CA PHE A 77 -1.27 -10.68 13.12
C PHE A 77 0.22 -10.82 13.43
N ILE A 78 1.01 -9.75 13.23
CA ILE A 78 2.44 -9.76 13.58
C ILE A 78 2.63 -9.86 15.10
N GLU A 79 1.88 -9.08 15.88
CA GLU A 79 1.99 -9.02 17.34
C GLU A 79 1.62 -10.36 18.03
N SER A 80 0.62 -11.06 17.50
CA SER A 80 0.16 -12.38 17.99
C SER A 80 1.15 -13.53 17.79
N LYS A 81 2.33 -13.31 17.20
CA LYS A 81 3.35 -14.33 16.87
C LYS A 81 2.88 -15.40 15.88
N MET A 82 1.72 -15.21 15.26
CA MET A 82 1.21 -16.07 14.19
C MET A 82 2.24 -16.33 13.07
N PRO A 83 3.07 -15.34 12.64
CA PRO A 83 4.08 -15.60 11.63
C PRO A 83 5.12 -16.67 12.02
N SER A 84 5.49 -16.77 13.30
CA SER A 84 6.41 -17.81 13.75
C SER A 84 5.74 -19.17 13.76
N LEU A 85 4.49 -19.24 14.24
CA LEU A 85 3.73 -20.48 14.27
C LEU A 85 3.50 -21.03 12.86
N LEU A 86 3.12 -20.19 11.91
CA LEU A 86 2.96 -20.60 10.51
C LEU A 86 4.28 -21.05 9.89
N ALA A 87 5.39 -20.39 10.21
CA ALA A 87 6.70 -20.82 9.75
C ALA A 87 7.03 -22.23 10.26
N ASP A 88 6.77 -22.52 11.54
CA ASP A 88 6.98 -23.84 12.12
C ASP A 88 6.10 -24.91 11.46
N LEU A 89 4.80 -24.63 11.28
CA LEU A 89 3.86 -25.54 10.62
C LEU A 89 4.25 -25.83 9.15
N ILE A 90 4.73 -24.83 8.42
CA ILE A 90 5.16 -25.00 7.03
C ILE A 90 6.45 -25.82 6.97
N ILE A 91 7.42 -25.56 7.84
CA ILE A 91 8.68 -26.32 7.88
C ILE A 91 8.45 -27.79 8.24
N GLU A 92 7.55 -28.07 9.19
CA GLU A 92 7.26 -29.44 9.61
C GLU A 92 6.53 -30.24 8.51
N LYS A 93 5.61 -29.60 7.78
CA LYS A 93 4.82 -30.27 6.74
C LYS A 93 5.50 -30.36 5.40
N MET A 94 6.39 -29.43 5.05
CA MET A 94 6.96 -29.35 3.71
C MET A 94 8.30 -30.07 3.64
N PRO A 95 8.50 -30.97 2.66
CA PRO A 95 9.71 -31.79 2.58
C PRO A 95 10.95 -30.95 2.23
N ASN A 96 10.80 -29.90 1.42
CA ASN A 96 11.88 -29.08 0.90
C ASN A 96 11.50 -27.59 0.89
N MET A 97 12.50 -26.70 0.87
CA MET A 97 12.29 -25.25 0.79
C MET A 97 11.45 -24.81 -0.42
N LYS A 98 11.60 -25.47 -1.58
CA LYS A 98 10.80 -25.15 -2.78
C LYS A 98 9.30 -25.27 -2.49
N TRP A 99 8.89 -26.32 -1.78
CA TRP A 99 7.50 -26.54 -1.40
C TRP A 99 7.01 -25.54 -0.34
N ALA A 100 7.87 -25.15 0.59
CA ALA A 100 7.57 -24.07 1.54
C ALA A 100 7.28 -22.74 0.82
N ILE A 101 8.09 -22.37 -0.19
CA ILE A 101 7.87 -21.14 -0.98
C ILE A 101 6.57 -21.23 -1.78
N ILE A 102 6.29 -22.36 -2.41
CA ILE A 102 5.05 -22.56 -3.18
C ILE A 102 3.84 -22.45 -2.26
N SER A 103 3.86 -23.14 -1.11
CA SER A 103 2.77 -23.08 -0.11
C SER A 103 2.54 -21.66 0.39
N LEU A 104 3.62 -20.92 0.67
CA LEU A 104 3.55 -19.53 1.12
C LEU A 104 3.02 -18.59 0.03
N SER A 105 3.36 -18.85 -1.24
CA SER A 105 2.87 -18.07 -2.38
C SER A 105 1.38 -18.33 -2.61
N ILE A 106 0.93 -19.59 -2.54
CA ILE A 106 -0.50 -19.93 -2.62
C ILE A 106 -1.26 -19.26 -1.47
N PHE A 107 -0.74 -19.36 -0.25
CA PHE A 107 -1.33 -18.68 0.91
C PHE A 107 -1.41 -17.17 0.69
N ALA A 108 -0.33 -16.55 0.20
CA ALA A 108 -0.33 -15.14 -0.16
C ALA A 108 -1.37 -14.79 -1.20
N GLY A 109 -1.55 -15.64 -2.18
CA GLY A 109 -2.56 -15.40 -3.19
C GLY A 109 -3.99 -15.49 -2.70
N VAL A 110 -4.28 -16.46 -1.85
CA VAL A 110 -5.60 -16.60 -1.21
C VAL A 110 -5.87 -15.38 -0.32
N VAL A 111 -4.89 -14.93 0.46
CA VAL A 111 -5.05 -13.73 1.31
C VAL A 111 -5.23 -12.47 0.47
N SER A 112 -4.49 -12.31 -0.64
CA SER A 112 -4.59 -11.15 -1.52
C SER A 112 -5.95 -11.02 -2.22
N ALA A 113 -6.72 -12.10 -2.33
CA ALA A 113 -8.09 -12.02 -2.84
C ALA A 113 -9.06 -11.28 -1.90
N PHE A 114 -8.70 -11.12 -0.61
CA PHE A 114 -9.51 -10.44 0.39
C PHE A 114 -8.87 -9.16 0.94
N VAL A 115 -7.57 -8.98 0.72
CA VAL A 115 -6.75 -7.95 1.35
C VAL A 115 -5.90 -7.26 0.29
N ASP A 116 -5.72 -5.95 0.41
CA ASP A 116 -4.88 -5.15 -0.50
C ASP A 116 -3.48 -5.75 -0.64
N ASN A 117 -2.95 -5.75 -1.87
CA ASN A 117 -1.67 -6.38 -2.21
C ASN A 117 -0.51 -5.94 -1.30
N VAL A 118 -0.45 -4.65 -0.93
CA VAL A 118 0.58 -4.12 -0.03
C VAL A 118 0.45 -4.71 1.37
N ALA A 119 -0.76 -4.76 1.92
CA ALA A 119 -1.03 -5.34 3.23
C ALA A 119 -0.72 -6.85 3.25
N THR A 120 -1.09 -7.58 2.20
CA THR A 120 -0.78 -9.01 2.03
C THR A 120 0.73 -9.28 2.06
N VAL A 121 1.52 -8.51 1.31
CA VAL A 121 2.99 -8.64 1.33
C VAL A 121 3.54 -8.37 2.73
N LEU A 122 3.09 -7.30 3.39
CA LEU A 122 3.54 -6.96 4.75
C LEU A 122 3.14 -8.03 5.78
N MET A 123 2.00 -8.68 5.61
CA MET A 123 1.52 -9.75 6.49
C MET A 123 2.33 -11.03 6.34
N ILE A 124 2.72 -11.40 5.12
CA ILE A 124 3.30 -12.72 4.82
C ILE A 124 4.83 -12.69 4.75
N ALA A 125 5.42 -11.54 4.43
CA ALA A 125 6.86 -11.31 4.53
C ALA A 125 7.48 -11.79 5.87
N PRO A 126 6.93 -11.49 7.06
CA PRO A 126 7.50 -11.99 8.31
C PRO A 126 7.47 -13.52 8.43
N VAL A 127 6.48 -14.18 7.83
CA VAL A 127 6.43 -15.66 7.77
C VAL A 127 7.61 -16.17 6.93
N ALA A 128 7.81 -15.61 5.72
CA ALA A 128 8.93 -15.93 4.85
C ALA A 128 10.29 -15.70 5.54
N LEU A 129 10.45 -14.56 6.21
CA LEU A 129 11.66 -14.22 6.94
C LEU A 129 11.94 -15.23 8.06
N ASN A 130 10.92 -15.66 8.80
CA ASN A 130 11.06 -16.67 9.85
C ASN A 130 11.45 -18.04 9.28
N ILE A 131 10.85 -18.46 8.17
CA ILE A 131 11.21 -19.71 7.48
C ILE A 131 12.67 -19.66 7.04
N SER A 132 13.07 -18.60 6.35
CA SER A 132 14.44 -18.43 5.85
C SER A 132 15.47 -18.37 6.97
N LYS A 133 15.14 -17.74 8.10
CA LYS A 133 16.00 -17.69 9.29
C LYS A 133 16.19 -19.07 9.92
N LYS A 134 15.12 -19.86 10.05
CA LYS A 134 15.17 -21.22 10.60
C LYS A 134 15.95 -22.18 9.69
N LEU A 135 15.78 -22.06 8.38
CA LEU A 135 16.46 -22.88 7.37
C LEU A 135 17.86 -22.37 6.98
N LYS A 136 18.31 -21.23 7.54
CA LYS A 136 19.61 -20.58 7.25
C LYS A 136 19.85 -20.31 5.76
N ILE A 137 18.84 -19.81 5.06
CA ILE A 137 18.87 -19.48 3.63
C ILE A 137 18.47 -18.03 3.39
N SER A 138 18.71 -17.53 2.17
CA SER A 138 18.28 -16.18 1.79
C SER A 138 16.75 -16.09 1.69
N PRO A 139 16.12 -15.02 2.24
CA PRO A 139 14.68 -14.77 2.10
C PRO A 139 14.28 -14.16 0.76
N VAL A 140 15.24 -13.71 -0.04
CA VAL A 140 14.99 -12.97 -1.28
C VAL A 140 14.08 -13.73 -2.25
N PRO A 141 14.29 -15.04 -2.55
CA PRO A 141 13.42 -15.76 -3.47
C PRO A 141 11.98 -15.87 -2.96
N SER A 142 11.81 -16.10 -1.65
CA SER A 142 10.49 -16.20 -1.02
C SER A 142 9.73 -14.87 -1.11
N LEU A 143 10.41 -13.76 -0.83
CA LEU A 143 9.82 -12.41 -0.90
C LEU A 143 9.43 -12.04 -2.34
N ILE A 144 10.25 -12.40 -3.33
CA ILE A 144 9.92 -12.18 -4.76
C ILE A 144 8.68 -12.98 -5.14
N CYS A 145 8.61 -14.27 -4.77
CA CYS A 145 7.44 -15.11 -5.08
C CYS A 145 6.16 -14.57 -4.41
N ILE A 146 6.23 -14.12 -3.15
CA ILE A 146 5.10 -13.49 -2.45
C ILE A 146 4.67 -12.23 -3.19
N ALA A 147 5.60 -11.34 -3.54
CA ALA A 147 5.29 -10.08 -4.22
C ALA A 147 4.65 -10.32 -5.60
N ILE A 148 5.12 -11.32 -6.34
CA ILE A 148 4.50 -11.69 -7.62
C ILE A 148 3.11 -12.27 -7.38
N SER A 149 2.96 -13.19 -6.43
CA SER A 149 1.67 -13.84 -6.15
C SER A 149 0.62 -12.83 -5.69
N SER A 150 0.95 -11.96 -4.72
CA SER A 150 -0.01 -10.98 -4.20
C SER A 150 -0.49 -10.00 -5.26
N ASN A 151 0.33 -9.68 -6.26
CA ASN A 151 -0.06 -8.78 -7.34
C ASN A 151 -0.80 -9.48 -8.49
N LEU A 152 -0.83 -10.82 -8.54
CA LEU A 152 -1.52 -11.59 -9.58
C LEU A 152 -3.00 -11.87 -9.27
N GLN A 153 -3.40 -11.84 -8.00
CA GLN A 153 -4.80 -12.05 -7.58
C GLN A 153 -5.63 -10.76 -7.46
N GLY A 154 -4.99 -9.59 -7.52
CA GLY A 154 -5.65 -8.28 -7.47
C GLY A 154 -6.12 -7.79 -8.83
#